data_AF-A0A7S4JL78-F1
#
_entry.id   AF-A0A7S4JL78-F1
#
_cell.length_a   1.000
_cell.length_b   1.000
_cell.length_c   1.000
_cell.angle_alpha   90.00
_cell.angle_beta   90.00
_cell.angle_gamma   90.00
#
_symmetry.space_group_name_H-M   'P 1'
#
loop_
_entity.id
_entity.type
_entity.pdbx_description
1 polymer ?
#
loop_
_entity_poly.entity_id
_entity_poly.type
_entity_poly.pdbx_seq_one_letter_code
_entity_poly.pdbx_strand_id
1 'polypeptide(L)'
;QEIPYVRRNPVDKKARTIAEPIVEAVREEGEPALRRYAEQFGELQPGAKLLYTRDAELKAAYDRVGQDVRDCLERIALRIRKFAQAQRDSIVEVTIPIPGGEAGHTVEPVEAAGCYAP
;
A
#
# COMPACT_ATOMS: atom_id res chain seq x y z
N GLN A 1 0.08 -12.25 -35.98
CA GLN A 1 -0.88 -13.17 -35.35
C GLN A 1 -1.42 -12.43 -34.13
N GLU A 2 -2.66 -11.92 -34.19
CA GLU A 2 -3.24 -11.19 -33.05
C GLU A 2 -3.67 -12.18 -31.95
N ILE A 3 -3.19 -11.95 -30.73
CA ILE A 3 -3.61 -12.73 -29.57
C ILE A 3 -5.02 -12.26 -29.18
N PRO A 4 -6.03 -13.15 -29.15
CA PRO A 4 -7.38 -12.75 -28.79
C PRO A 4 -7.40 -12.25 -27.34
N TYR A 5 -7.87 -11.00 -27.16
CA TYR A 5 -7.96 -10.36 -25.86
C TYR A 5 -9.10 -10.99 -25.05
N VAL A 6 -8.77 -11.92 -24.15
CA VAL A 6 -9.74 -12.53 -23.24
C VAL A 6 -9.96 -11.57 -22.06
N ARG A 7 -11.05 -10.79 -22.08
CA ARG A 7 -11.53 -10.10 -20.87
C ARG A 7 -12.08 -11.12 -19.88
N ARG A 8 -11.22 -11.63 -18.98
CA ARG A 8 -11.70 -12.20 -17.72
C ARG A 8 -12.00 -11.05 -16.77
N ASN A 9 -13.17 -11.08 -16.12
CA ASN A 9 -13.39 -10.21 -14.97
C ASN A 9 -12.41 -10.68 -13.88
N PRO A 10 -11.43 -9.86 -13.46
CA PRO A 10 -10.40 -10.30 -12.53
C PRO A 10 -10.94 -10.57 -11.12
N VAL A 11 -12.18 -10.14 -10.83
CA VAL A 11 -12.81 -10.31 -9.52
C VAL A 11 -13.93 -11.35 -9.62
N ASP A 12 -13.90 -12.33 -8.71
CA ASP A 12 -14.99 -13.28 -8.54
C ASP A 12 -16.29 -12.56 -8.16
N LYS A 13 -17.42 -12.98 -8.78
CA LYS A 13 -18.71 -12.31 -8.58
C LYS A 13 -19.16 -12.34 -7.12
N LYS A 14 -18.94 -13.45 -6.40
CA LYS A 14 -19.34 -13.56 -4.99
C LYS A 14 -18.51 -12.64 -4.12
N ALA A 15 -17.19 -12.62 -4.34
CA ALA A 15 -16.29 -11.71 -3.62
C ALA A 15 -16.72 -10.24 -3.79
N ARG A 16 -17.08 -9.85 -5.02
CA ARG A 16 -17.57 -8.50 -5.32
C ARG A 16 -18.89 -8.19 -4.59
N THR A 17 -19.88 -9.08 -4.66
CA THR A 17 -21.16 -8.90 -3.97
C THR A 17 -21.02 -8.75 -2.45
N ILE A 18 -20.01 -9.37 -1.85
CA ILE A 18 -19.73 -9.26 -0.41
C ILE A 18 -18.95 -7.97 -0.11
N ALA A 19 -17.93 -7.64 -0.90
CA ALA A 19 -17.04 -6.50 -0.63
C ALA A 19 -17.69 -5.14 -0.92
N GLU A 20 -18.56 -5.04 -1.94
CA GLU A 20 -19.17 -3.76 -2.33
C GLU A 20 -19.93 -3.07 -1.17
N PRO A 21 -20.84 -3.74 -0.45
CA PRO A 21 -21.51 -3.15 0.71
C PRO A 21 -20.57 -2.73 1.84
N ILE A 22 -19.46 -3.45 2.03
CA ILE A 22 -18.45 -3.14 3.05
C ILE A 22 -17.74 -1.84 2.69
N VAL A 23 -17.28 -1.73 1.45
CA VAL A 23 -16.59 -0.52 0.94
C VAL A 23 -17.52 0.68 0.98
N GLU A 24 -18.80 0.52 0.62
CA GLU A 24 -19.76 1.62 0.65
C GLU A 24 -20.03 2.10 2.08
N ALA A 25 -20.26 1.17 3.01
CA ALA A 25 -20.44 1.52 4.41
C ALA A 25 -19.21 2.23 5.00
N VAL A 26 -17.98 1.80 4.66
CA VAL A 26 -16.77 2.52 5.11
C VAL A 26 -16.66 3.90 4.47
N ARG A 27 -17.11 4.08 3.22
CA ARG A 27 -17.11 5.39 2.55
C ARG A 27 -18.12 6.35 3.19
N GLU A 28 -19.32 5.88 3.48
CA GLU A 28 -20.42 6.70 4.01
C GLU A 28 -20.30 6.95 5.52
N GLU A 29 -19.94 5.91 6.28
CA GLU A 29 -19.94 5.94 7.74
C GLU A 29 -18.54 6.18 8.33
N GLY A 30 -17.46 5.89 7.59
CA GLY A 30 -16.07 6.08 8.05
C GLY A 30 -15.63 5.04 9.08
N GLU A 31 -14.94 5.51 10.14
CA GLU A 31 -14.37 4.67 11.20
C GLU A 31 -15.39 3.72 11.89
N PRO A 32 -16.63 4.15 12.21
CA PRO A 32 -17.66 3.25 12.74
C PRO A 32 -17.91 1.98 11.91
N ALA A 33 -18.03 2.09 10.58
CA ALA A 33 -18.20 0.94 9.71
C ALA A 33 -16.94 0.07 9.68
N LEU A 34 -15.76 0.69 9.60
CA LEU A 34 -14.49 -0.04 9.64
C LEU A 34 -14.37 -0.89 10.91
N ARG A 35 -14.69 -0.30 12.07
CA ARG A 35 -14.72 -1.01 13.36
C ARG A 35 -15.69 -2.18 13.34
N ARG A 36 -16.94 -1.92 12.93
CA ARG A 36 -18.00 -2.93 12.86
C ARG A 36 -17.56 -4.15 12.05
N TYR A 37 -16.98 -3.94 10.87
CA TYR A 37 -16.51 -5.05 10.03
C TYR A 37 -15.25 -5.73 10.59
N ALA A 38 -14.31 -4.97 11.16
CA ALA A 38 -13.12 -5.56 11.79
C ALA A 38 -13.49 -6.48 12.97
N GLU A 39 -14.46 -6.07 13.79
CA GLU A 39 -14.98 -6.89 14.89
C GLU A 39 -15.80 -8.08 14.36
N GLN A 40 -16.64 -7.88 13.35
CA GLN A 40 -17.42 -8.95 12.71
C GLN A 40 -16.55 -10.06 12.12
N PHE A 41 -15.42 -9.70 11.50
CA PHE A 41 -14.50 -10.68 10.91
C PHE A 41 -13.46 -11.24 11.90
N GLY A 42 -13.46 -10.74 13.15
CA GLY A 42 -12.55 -11.21 14.19
C GLY A 42 -11.12 -10.66 14.10
N GLU A 43 -10.90 -9.65 13.24
CA GLU A 43 -9.62 -8.95 13.11
C GLU A 43 -9.31 -8.12 14.37
N LEU A 44 -10.35 -7.62 15.03
CA LEU A 44 -10.24 -6.85 16.28
C LEU A 44 -11.25 -7.32 17.32
N GLN A 45 -10.82 -7.28 18.58
CA GLN A 45 -11.72 -7.45 19.72
C GLN A 45 -12.56 -6.17 19.95
N PRO A 46 -13.78 -6.28 20.52
CA PRO A 46 -14.59 -5.12 20.85
C PRO A 46 -13.83 -4.09 21.69
N GLY A 47 -13.79 -2.85 21.20
CA GLY A 47 -13.08 -1.74 21.86
C GLY A 47 -11.56 -1.73 21.67
N ALA A 48 -11.00 -2.64 20.86
CA ALA A 48 -9.58 -2.61 20.52
C ALA A 48 -9.21 -1.35 19.70
N LYS A 49 -7.92 -0.99 19.75
CA LYS A 49 -7.39 0.17 19.05
C LYS A 49 -7.32 -0.09 17.53
N LEU A 50 -7.83 0.86 16.74
CA LEU A 50 -7.75 0.82 15.27
C LEU A 50 -6.44 1.43 14.74
N LEU A 51 -6.00 2.53 15.36
CA LEU A 51 -4.87 3.32 14.86
C LEU A 51 -3.68 3.21 15.79
N TYR A 52 -2.53 2.82 15.24
CA TYR A 52 -1.26 2.74 15.94
C TYR A 52 -0.34 3.85 15.43
N THR A 53 0.27 4.60 16.34
CA THR A 53 1.18 5.69 15.97
C THR A 53 2.63 5.23 16.03
N ARG A 54 3.47 5.86 15.21
CA ARG A 54 4.91 5.57 15.15
C ARG A 54 5.59 5.79 16.50
N ASP A 55 5.33 6.93 17.12
CA ASP A 55 6.11 7.43 18.25
C ASP A 55 5.73 6.76 19.58
N ALA A 56 4.57 6.10 19.64
CA ALA A 56 4.13 5.38 20.82
C ALA A 56 4.09 3.87 20.57
N GLU A 57 2.97 3.35 20.04
CA GLU A 57 2.73 1.91 20.07
C GLU A 57 3.67 1.12 19.17
N LEU A 58 3.97 1.65 17.98
CA LEU A 58 4.87 0.96 17.04
C LEU A 58 6.31 0.98 17.55
N LYS A 59 6.77 2.06 18.18
CA LYS A 59 8.07 2.11 18.84
C LYS A 59 8.15 1.11 19.99
N ALA A 60 7.12 1.03 20.83
CA ALA A 60 7.07 0.05 21.93
C ALA A 60 7.01 -1.41 21.41
N ALA A 61 6.36 -1.67 20.27
CA ALA A 61 6.41 -2.97 19.62
C ALA A 61 7.81 -3.28 19.08
N TYR A 62 8.43 -2.31 18.40
CA TYR A 62 9.81 -2.42 17.91
C TYR A 62 10.82 -2.72 19.02
N ASP A 63 10.68 -2.04 20.16
CA ASP A 63 11.60 -2.18 21.30
C ASP A 63 11.53 -3.56 21.97
N ARG A 64 10.38 -4.25 21.83
CA ARG A 64 10.16 -5.62 22.33
C ARG A 64 10.75 -6.70 21.41
N VAL A 65 11.10 -6.36 20.17
CA VAL A 65 11.76 -7.30 19.25
C VAL A 65 13.21 -7.49 19.69
N GLY A 66 13.65 -8.75 19.79
CA GLY A 66 15.03 -9.09 20.15
C GLY A 66 16.05 -8.50 19.18
N GLN A 67 17.25 -8.15 19.69
CA GLN A 67 18.27 -7.44 18.94
C GLN A 67 18.65 -8.15 17.63
N ASP A 68 18.88 -9.46 17.66
CA ASP A 68 19.28 -10.23 16.47
C ASP A 68 18.26 -10.15 15.33
N VAL A 69 16.97 -10.16 15.68
CA VAL A 69 15.86 -10.04 14.72
C VAL A 69 15.81 -8.63 14.16
N ARG A 70 15.96 -7.60 15.01
CA ARG A 70 16.02 -6.20 14.57
C ARG A 70 17.16 -5.97 13.59
N ASP A 71 18.36 -6.40 13.94
CA ASP A 71 19.54 -6.23 13.09
C ASP A 71 19.36 -6.96 11.74
N CYS A 72 18.70 -8.13 11.75
CA CYS A 72 18.36 -8.84 10.53
C CYS A 72 17.42 -8.03 9.64
N LEU A 73 16.33 -7.52 10.21
CA LEU A 73 15.34 -6.70 9.50
C LEU A 73 15.97 -5.41 8.96
N GLU A 74 16.81 -4.74 9.73
CA GLU A 74 17.52 -3.53 9.30
C GLU A 74 18.45 -3.80 8.11
N ARG A 75 19.22 -4.89 8.14
CA ARG A 75 20.07 -5.30 7.01
C ARG A 75 19.26 -5.65 5.77
N ILE A 76 18.07 -6.26 5.92
CA ILE A 76 17.16 -6.56 4.80
C ILE A 76 16.62 -5.25 4.21
N ALA A 77 16.11 -4.36 5.06
CA ALA A 77 15.59 -3.05 4.66
C ALA A 77 16.65 -2.23 3.90
N LEU A 78 17.92 -2.26 4.35
CA LEU A 78 19.02 -1.57 3.67
C LEU A 78 19.26 -2.11 2.25
N ARG A 79 19.20 -3.44 2.05
CA ARG A 79 19.37 -4.05 0.73
C ARG A 79 18.23 -3.67 -0.22
N ILE A 80 16.98 -3.70 0.27
CA ILE A 80 15.80 -3.27 -0.49
C ILE A 80 15.96 -1.82 -0.89
N ARG A 81 16.31 -0.93 0.05
CA ARG A 81 16.52 0.50 -0.22
C ARG A 81 17.60 0.73 -1.26
N LYS A 82 18.74 0.04 -1.15
CA LYS A 82 19.85 0.18 -2.11
C LYS A 82 19.42 -0.13 -3.53
N PHE A 83 18.66 -1.21 -3.73
CA PHE A 83 18.19 -1.57 -5.06
C PHE A 83 17.07 -0.65 -5.57
N ALA A 84 16.10 -0.31 -4.72
CA ALA A 84 15.04 0.64 -5.08
C ALA A 84 15.60 2.02 -5.47
N GLN A 85 16.64 2.48 -4.78
CA GLN A 85 17.33 3.72 -5.14
C GLN A 85 17.98 3.61 -6.53
N ALA A 86 18.69 2.51 -6.82
CA ALA A 86 19.27 2.30 -8.14
C ALA A 86 18.21 2.28 -9.25
N GLN A 87 17.03 1.71 -8.99
CA GLN A 87 15.89 1.77 -9.91
C GLN A 87 15.40 3.21 -10.11
N ARG A 88 15.21 3.97 -9.02
CA ARG A 88 14.80 5.38 -9.10
C ARG A 88 15.81 6.23 -9.87
N ASP A 89 17.10 6.02 -9.64
CA ASP A 89 18.19 6.76 -10.28
C ASP A 89 18.30 6.43 -11.79
N SER A 90 17.82 5.26 -12.20
CA SER A 90 17.76 4.88 -13.62
C SER A 90 16.65 5.59 -14.40
N ILE A 91 15.66 6.18 -13.72
CA ILE A 91 14.56 6.91 -14.35
C ILE A 91 14.90 8.40 -14.33
N VAL A 92 15.29 8.92 -15.49
CA VAL A 92 15.69 10.30 -15.68
C VAL A 92 14.58 11.05 -16.42
N GLU A 93 14.26 12.25 -15.93
CA GLU A 93 13.38 13.17 -16.63
C GLU A 93 14.02 13.59 -17.96
N VAL A 94 13.19 13.81 -18.96
CA VAL A 94 13.63 14.09 -20.32
C VAL A 94 12.79 15.22 -20.84
N THR A 95 13.45 16.19 -21.46
CA THR A 95 12.84 17.24 -22.26
C THR A 95 13.68 17.38 -23.52
N ILE A 96 13.04 17.32 -24.68
CA ILE A 96 13.68 17.49 -25.98
C ILE A 96 12.98 18.58 -26.78
N PRO A 97 13.72 19.37 -27.57
CA PRO A 97 13.11 20.30 -28.52
C PRO A 97 12.49 19.52 -29.67
N ILE A 98 11.32 19.97 -30.12
CA ILE A 98 10.62 19.48 -31.31
C ILE A 98 10.12 20.69 -32.13
N PRO A 99 9.83 20.54 -33.43
CA PRO A 99 9.21 21.63 -34.19
C PRO A 99 7.91 22.10 -33.50
N GLY A 100 7.88 23.36 -33.09
CA GLY A 100 6.73 23.97 -32.40
C GLY A 100 6.74 23.90 -30.87
N GLY A 101 7.79 23.38 -30.22
CA GLY A 101 7.92 23.40 -28.76
C GLY A 101 8.89 22.37 -28.20
N GLU A 102 8.51 21.75 -27.08
CA GLU A 102 9.29 20.72 -26.40
C GLU A 102 8.39 19.52 -26.05
N ALA A 103 8.98 18.33 -25.95
CA ALA A 103 8.30 17.11 -25.51
C ALA A 103 9.14 16.41 -24.44
N GLY A 104 8.49 15.76 -23.48
CA GLY A 104 9.20 15.20 -22.34
C GLY A 104 8.33 14.43 -21.35
N HIS A 105 8.96 13.99 -20.26
CA HIS A 105 8.30 13.38 -19.11
C HIS A 105 8.95 13.84 -17.79
N THR A 106 8.16 13.92 -16.74
CA THR A 106 8.62 14.14 -15.35
C THR A 106 8.29 12.93 -14.51
N VAL A 107 8.94 12.81 -13.35
CA VAL A 107 8.74 11.67 -12.44
C VAL A 107 8.42 12.18 -11.04
N GLU A 108 7.14 12.12 -10.69
CA GLU A 108 6.65 12.59 -9.40
C GLU A 108 6.22 11.42 -8.49
N PRO A 109 6.51 11.48 -7.18
CA PRO A 109 6.02 10.50 -6.23
C PRO A 109 4.52 10.71 -5.98
N VAL A 110 3.82 9.62 -5.66
CA VAL A 110 2.48 9.72 -5.06
C VAL A 110 2.57 10.34 -3.66
N GLU A 111 1.58 11.14 -3.27
CA GLU A 111 1.53 11.78 -1.95
C GLU A 111 1.44 10.75 -0.81
N ALA A 112 0.69 9.66 -1.02
CA ALA A 112 0.50 8.61 -0.05
C ALA A 112 0.41 7.23 -0.72
N ALA A 113 0.86 6.20 0.00
CA ALA A 113 0.70 4.81 -0.38
C ALA A 113 0.12 4.02 0.80
N GLY A 114 -0.94 3.25 0.55
CA GLY A 114 -1.49 2.29 1.51
C GLY A 114 -0.86 0.92 1.31
N CYS A 115 -0.26 0.36 2.36
CA CYS A 115 0.34 -0.97 2.34
C CYS A 115 -0.51 -1.94 3.17
N TYR A 116 -1.15 -2.90 2.52
CA TYR A 116 -1.86 -3.99 3.19
C TYR A 116 -0.88 -5.15 3.49
N ALA A 117 -0.87 -5.61 4.74
CA ALA A 117 -0.12 -6.78 5.18
C ALA A 117 -1.10 -7.73 5.91
N PRO A 118 -1.27 -8.99 5.45
CA PRO A 118 -2.12 -9.98 6.11
C PRO A 118 -1.47 -10.58 7.36
#